data_AF-A0AAV0WB03-F1
#
_entry.id   AF-A0AAV0WB03-F1
#
_cell.length_a   1.000
_cell.length_b   1.000
_cell.length_c   1.000
_cell.angle_alpha   90.00
_cell.angle_beta   90.00
_cell.angle_gamma   90.00
#
_symmetry.space_group_name_H-M   'P 1'
#
loop_
_entity.id
_entity.type
_entity.pdbx_description
1 polymer ?
#
loop_
_entity_poly.entity_id
_entity_poly.type
_entity_poly.pdbx_seq_one_letter_code
_entity_poly.pdbx_strand_id
1 'polypeptide(L)'
;MSEIQNIMSRLITNAESLLENKNNNICEQFNSIINKHTGGKRVNFSGRRSYNTRVEAAVIDFNSKNFLRLIHKKHSNGFSPGTFGKKFINNCHRIRSNTIKRRQLFSETRKVPKKTSGPDADYGMAAPLLETLSPEQMEIKKIDFLASLQRAYVEQIEIDTREQSECDKWFKERRIRLTASRFGHICKMRKTTSCKNTVYDIILYGSDIHSKAIQYGKDMEVVARKKAERFLSKTIYACGLFVDKEIGYLAASPDGMIEDTAIVEIKCPFVARDTISVVEALHKNLVRI
;
A
#
# COMPACT_ATOMS: atom_id res chain seq x y z
N MET A 1 14.34 0.21 -31.69
CA MET A 1 13.52 -0.87 -32.30
C MET A 1 12.62 -1.56 -31.27
N SER A 2 13.14 -1.94 -30.10
CA SER A 2 12.34 -2.58 -29.03
C SER A 2 11.17 -1.72 -28.50
N GLU A 3 11.35 -0.41 -28.37
CA GLU A 3 10.28 0.49 -27.91
C GLU A 3 9.11 0.56 -28.91
N ILE A 4 9.40 0.57 -30.21
CA ILE A 4 8.38 0.58 -31.27
C ILE A 4 7.61 -0.75 -31.26
N GLN A 5 8.30 -1.88 -31.08
CA GLN A 5 7.65 -3.19 -30.93
C GLN A 5 6.79 -3.27 -29.66
N ASN A 6 7.23 -2.69 -28.54
CA ASN A 6 6.43 -2.64 -27.30
C ASN A 6 5.18 -1.77 -27.45
N ILE A 7 5.28 -0.65 -28.17
CA ILE A 7 4.13 0.22 -28.44
C ILE A 7 3.15 -0.48 -29.38
N MET A 8 3.64 -1.09 -30.46
CA MET A 8 2.83 -1.90 -31.39
C MET A 8 2.14 -3.04 -30.67
N SER A 9 2.86 -3.79 -29.82
CA SER A 9 2.30 -4.90 -29.03
C SER A 9 1.16 -4.43 -28.14
N ARG A 10 1.35 -3.35 -27.37
CA ARG A 10 0.28 -2.80 -26.50
C ARG A 10 -0.92 -2.31 -27.30
N LEU A 11 -0.70 -1.75 -28.49
CA LEU A 11 -1.77 -1.24 -29.33
C LEU A 11 -2.60 -2.39 -29.93
N ILE A 12 -1.92 -3.45 -30.38
CA ILE A 12 -2.55 -4.68 -30.88
C ILE A 12 -3.32 -5.38 -29.75
N THR A 13 -2.71 -5.56 -28.57
CA THR A 13 -3.37 -6.22 -27.42
C THR A 13 -4.64 -5.50 -26.97
N ASN A 14 -4.70 -4.18 -27.11
CA ASN A 14 -5.86 -3.38 -26.69
C ASN A 14 -6.76 -2.94 -27.86
N ALA A 15 -6.51 -3.41 -29.09
CA ALA A 15 -7.19 -2.94 -30.29
C ALA A 15 -8.71 -3.20 -30.25
N GLU A 16 -9.13 -4.36 -29.77
CA GLU A 16 -10.53 -4.75 -29.66
C GLU A 16 -11.27 -3.87 -28.62
N SER A 17 -10.66 -3.61 -27.46
CA SER A 17 -11.20 -2.70 -26.44
C SER A 17 -11.30 -1.25 -26.92
N LEU A 18 -10.35 -0.81 -27.75
CA LEU A 18 -10.34 0.52 -28.37
C LEU A 18 -11.39 0.65 -29.46
N LEU A 19 -11.59 -0.39 -30.28
CA LEU A 19 -12.62 -0.44 -31.32
C LEU A 19 -14.03 -0.46 -30.74
N GLU A 20 -14.24 -1.19 -29.63
CA GLU A 20 -15.52 -1.26 -28.93
C GLU A 20 -15.75 -0.09 -27.96
N ASN A 21 -14.80 0.86 -27.88
CA ASN A 21 -14.84 2.01 -26.98
C ASN A 21 -15.08 1.62 -25.50
N LYS A 22 -14.66 0.41 -25.11
CA LYS A 22 -14.66 -0.07 -23.74
C LYS A 22 -13.49 0.59 -23.03
N ASN A 23 -13.73 1.77 -22.49
CA ASN A 23 -12.76 2.48 -21.69
C ASN A 23 -12.85 2.07 -20.22
N ASN A 24 -11.69 2.06 -19.56
CA ASN A 24 -11.48 1.64 -18.19
C ASN A 24 -12.55 2.23 -17.27
N ASN A 25 -13.17 1.33 -16.50
CA ASN A 25 -14.03 1.54 -15.34
C ASN A 25 -14.64 2.94 -15.22
N ILE A 26 -15.97 3.05 -15.36
CA ILE A 26 -16.72 4.32 -15.22
C ILE A 26 -16.36 5.10 -13.95
N CYS A 27 -15.96 4.40 -12.87
CA CYS A 27 -15.46 4.97 -11.63
C CYS A 27 -14.13 5.72 -11.80
N GLU A 28 -13.20 5.22 -12.62
CA GLU A 28 -11.92 5.88 -12.91
C GLU A 28 -12.12 7.17 -13.71
N GLN A 29 -13.03 7.14 -14.68
CA GLN A 29 -13.39 8.34 -15.45
C GLN A 29 -14.04 9.40 -14.56
N PHE A 30 -14.97 8.97 -13.70
CA PHE A 30 -15.60 9.88 -12.74
C PHE A 30 -14.60 10.47 -11.74
N ASN A 31 -13.68 9.66 -11.22
CA ASN A 31 -12.61 10.12 -10.33
C ASN A 31 -11.66 11.12 -11.01
N SER A 32 -11.36 10.93 -12.29
CA SER A 32 -10.58 11.90 -13.07
C SER A 32 -11.27 13.28 -13.14
N ILE A 33 -12.59 13.29 -13.28
CA ILE A 33 -13.39 14.52 -13.29
C ILE A 33 -13.44 15.15 -11.90
N ILE A 34 -13.63 14.38 -10.84
CA ILE A 34 -13.53 14.87 -9.44
C ILE A 34 -12.17 15.53 -9.20
N ASN A 35 -11.08 14.90 -9.63
CA ASN A 35 -9.73 15.44 -9.47
C ASN A 35 -9.54 16.77 -10.20
N LYS A 36 -10.15 16.93 -11.38
CA LYS A 36 -10.14 18.18 -12.12
C LYS A 36 -10.91 19.29 -11.39
N HIS A 37 -12.09 18.99 -10.86
CA HIS A 37 -12.92 19.97 -10.13
C HIS A 37 -12.31 20.33 -8.77
N THR A 38 -11.68 19.38 -8.09
CA THR A 38 -10.99 19.62 -6.80
C THR A 38 -9.72 20.46 -6.95
N GLY A 39 -9.07 20.45 -8.13
CA GLY A 39 -7.90 21.28 -8.44
C GLY A 39 -6.63 20.89 -7.68
N GLY A 40 -6.65 19.72 -7.02
CA GLY A 40 -5.58 19.26 -6.12
C GLY A 40 -5.49 20.07 -4.81
N LYS A 41 -4.92 19.44 -3.76
CA LYS A 41 -4.76 20.04 -2.43
C LYS A 41 -3.97 21.36 -2.42
N ARG A 42 -3.17 21.65 -3.46
CA ARG A 42 -2.32 22.84 -3.55
C ARG A 42 -3.05 24.12 -3.96
N VAL A 43 -4.19 24.05 -4.67
CA VAL A 43 -4.88 25.24 -5.18
C VAL A 43 -6.02 25.70 -4.27
N ASN A 44 -6.76 24.75 -3.66
CA ASN A 44 -8.01 25.04 -2.94
C ASN A 44 -7.95 24.65 -1.44
N PHE A 45 -6.80 24.86 -0.80
CA PHE A 45 -6.46 24.32 0.53
C PHE A 45 -7.34 24.84 1.68
N SER A 46 -7.88 26.07 1.61
CA SER A 46 -8.46 26.77 2.77
C SER A 46 -9.99 26.91 2.78
N GLY A 47 -10.71 26.36 1.80
CA GLY A 47 -12.17 26.50 1.75
C GLY A 47 -12.93 25.45 2.57
N ARG A 48 -13.49 25.80 3.75
CA ARG A 48 -14.44 24.93 4.46
C ARG A 48 -15.68 24.64 3.60
N ARG A 49 -16.23 23.41 3.65
CA ARG A 49 -17.36 22.89 2.84
C ARG A 49 -17.14 22.79 1.32
N SER A 50 -15.94 23.09 0.83
CA SER A 50 -15.68 23.18 -0.61
C SER A 50 -15.53 21.82 -1.33
N TYR A 51 -15.22 20.72 -0.62
CA TYR A 51 -15.04 19.40 -1.25
C TYR A 51 -16.36 18.79 -1.72
N ASN A 52 -17.38 18.71 -0.86
CA ASN A 52 -18.68 18.12 -1.21
C ASN A 52 -19.33 18.85 -2.40
N THR A 53 -19.34 20.19 -2.38
CA THR A 53 -19.86 20.99 -3.50
C THR A 53 -19.09 20.79 -4.80
N ARG A 54 -17.76 20.52 -4.74
CA ARG A 54 -16.96 20.19 -5.93
C ARG A 54 -17.21 18.78 -6.44
N VAL A 55 -17.51 17.84 -5.55
CA VAL A 55 -17.95 16.49 -5.95
C VAL A 55 -19.34 16.56 -6.58
N GLU A 56 -20.28 17.30 -6.00
CA GLU A 56 -21.61 17.55 -6.59
C GLU A 56 -21.50 18.21 -7.96
N ALA A 57 -20.61 19.20 -8.11
CA ALA A 57 -20.27 19.80 -9.39
C ALA A 57 -19.73 18.78 -10.41
N ALA A 58 -18.83 17.89 -9.98
CA ALA A 58 -18.29 16.82 -10.80
C ALA A 58 -19.37 15.82 -11.22
N VAL A 59 -20.35 15.50 -10.35
CA VAL A 59 -21.51 14.65 -10.67
C VAL A 59 -22.34 15.31 -11.78
N ILE A 60 -22.64 16.60 -11.65
CA ILE A 60 -23.41 17.33 -12.66
C ILE A 60 -22.63 17.37 -13.99
N ASP A 61 -21.32 17.61 -13.96
CA ASP A 61 -20.48 17.65 -15.17
C ASP A 61 -20.38 16.28 -15.85
N PHE A 62 -20.23 15.21 -15.06
CA PHE A 62 -20.20 13.84 -15.58
C PHE A 62 -21.51 13.45 -16.28
N ASN A 63 -22.65 13.76 -15.65
CA ASN A 63 -23.96 13.40 -16.16
C ASN A 63 -24.45 14.31 -17.30
N SER A 64 -24.19 15.62 -17.22
CA SER A 64 -24.73 16.61 -18.17
C SER A 64 -23.74 17.04 -19.28
N LYS A 65 -22.44 16.77 -19.09
CA LYS A 65 -21.31 17.24 -19.94
C LYS A 65 -21.26 18.76 -20.16
N ASN A 66 -22.06 19.56 -19.44
CA ASN A 66 -22.33 20.98 -19.72
C ASN A 66 -22.41 21.84 -18.44
N PHE A 67 -21.70 21.46 -17.38
CA PHE A 67 -21.79 22.09 -16.06
C PHE A 67 -21.59 23.62 -16.08
N LEU A 68 -20.55 24.10 -16.77
CA LEU A 68 -20.23 25.54 -16.86
C LEU A 68 -21.35 26.36 -17.49
N ARG A 69 -22.07 25.79 -18.47
CA ARG A 69 -23.20 26.46 -19.13
C ARG A 69 -24.40 26.58 -18.19
N LEU A 70 -24.65 25.57 -17.37
CA LEU A 70 -25.76 25.56 -16.41
C LEU A 70 -25.53 26.54 -15.26
N ILE A 71 -24.32 26.56 -14.68
CA ILE A 71 -23.92 27.58 -13.70
C ILE A 71 -24.03 28.98 -14.29
N HIS A 72 -23.49 29.18 -15.49
CA HIS A 72 -23.54 30.50 -16.12
C HIS A 72 -24.97 30.97 -16.39
N LYS A 73 -25.87 30.08 -16.82
CA LYS A 73 -27.29 30.39 -17.00
C LYS A 73 -28.01 30.70 -15.68
N LYS A 74 -27.70 29.95 -14.61
CA LYS A 74 -28.25 30.18 -13.27
C LYS A 74 -27.78 31.50 -12.69
N HIS A 75 -26.47 31.79 -12.70
CA HIS A 75 -25.93 33.03 -12.16
C HIS A 75 -26.34 34.26 -12.98
N SER A 76 -26.55 34.09 -14.28
CA SER A 76 -26.99 35.18 -15.14
C SER A 76 -28.52 35.32 -15.18
N ASN A 77 -29.29 34.56 -14.39
CA ASN A 77 -30.77 34.54 -14.43
C ASN A 77 -31.35 34.50 -15.86
N GLY A 78 -30.73 33.70 -16.75
CA GLY A 78 -31.14 33.61 -18.16
C GLY A 78 -30.68 34.77 -19.07
N PHE A 79 -30.08 35.83 -18.54
CA PHE A 79 -29.48 36.91 -19.32
C PHE A 79 -28.13 36.48 -19.91
N SER A 80 -27.83 37.00 -21.10
CA SER A 80 -26.53 36.77 -21.75
C SER A 80 -25.43 37.47 -20.94
N PRO A 81 -24.22 36.88 -20.79
CA PRO A 81 -23.11 37.57 -20.13
C PRO A 81 -22.92 38.95 -20.75
N GLY A 82 -22.75 39.97 -19.91
CA GLY A 82 -22.53 41.34 -20.37
C GLY A 82 -21.34 41.46 -21.32
N THR A 83 -21.16 42.62 -21.93
CA THR A 83 -20.17 42.86 -23.00
C THR A 83 -18.75 42.39 -22.64
N PHE A 84 -18.34 42.58 -21.39
CA PHE A 84 -17.04 42.12 -20.88
C PHE A 84 -16.96 40.60 -20.72
N GLY A 85 -18.03 39.94 -20.27
CA GLY A 85 -18.09 38.47 -20.17
C GLY A 85 -18.00 37.81 -21.54
N LYS A 86 -18.70 38.35 -22.55
CA LYS A 86 -18.57 37.92 -23.95
C LYS A 86 -17.16 38.11 -24.48
N LYS A 87 -16.53 39.28 -24.22
CA LYS A 87 -15.12 39.53 -24.60
C LYS A 87 -14.16 38.53 -23.96
N PHE A 88 -14.34 38.22 -22.67
CA PHE A 88 -13.52 37.23 -21.97
C PHE A 88 -13.69 35.82 -22.53
N ILE A 89 -14.93 35.38 -22.74
CA ILE A 89 -15.24 34.06 -23.32
C ILE A 89 -14.65 33.95 -24.73
N ASN A 90 -14.81 34.98 -25.56
CA ASN A 90 -14.24 35.03 -26.91
C ASN A 90 -12.71 34.99 -26.88
N ASN A 91 -12.07 35.67 -25.93
CA ASN A 91 -10.62 35.60 -25.75
C ASN A 91 -10.16 34.18 -25.33
N CYS A 92 -10.87 33.53 -24.42
CA CYS A 92 -10.61 32.14 -24.02
C CYS A 92 -10.75 31.16 -25.19
N HIS A 93 -11.79 31.31 -26.01
CA HIS A 93 -11.97 30.52 -27.23
C HIS A 93 -10.85 30.77 -28.25
N ARG A 94 -10.45 32.03 -28.44
CA ARG A 94 -9.32 32.42 -29.30
C ARG A 94 -8.00 31.80 -28.84
N ILE A 95 -7.71 31.81 -27.54
CA ILE A 95 -6.49 31.19 -26.99
C ILE A 95 -6.51 29.67 -27.21
N ARG A 96 -7.65 29.00 -26.96
CA ARG A 96 -7.80 27.56 -27.20
C ARG A 96 -7.65 27.21 -28.68
N SER A 97 -8.33 27.93 -29.58
CA SER A 97 -8.26 27.65 -31.01
C SER A 97 -6.86 27.92 -31.56
N ASN A 98 -6.19 28.99 -31.13
CA ASN A 98 -4.79 29.25 -31.50
C ASN A 98 -3.85 28.18 -30.96
N THR A 99 -4.08 27.65 -29.75
CA THR A 99 -3.30 26.54 -29.19
C THR A 99 -3.49 25.26 -30.00
N ILE A 100 -4.72 24.96 -30.43
CA ILE A 100 -5.03 23.80 -31.28
C ILE A 100 -4.39 23.96 -32.66
N LYS A 101 -4.52 25.13 -33.29
CA LYS A 101 -3.88 25.44 -34.58
C LYS A 101 -2.36 25.40 -34.51
N ARG A 102 -1.76 25.92 -33.41
CA ARG A 102 -0.31 25.78 -33.15
C ARG A 102 0.15 24.34 -33.02
N ARG A 103 -0.71 23.43 -32.55
CA ARG A 103 -0.42 21.99 -32.48
C ARG A 103 -0.59 21.29 -33.84
N GLN A 104 -1.35 21.87 -34.77
CA GLN A 104 -1.56 21.31 -36.12
C GLN A 104 -0.48 21.74 -37.13
N LEU A 105 0.17 22.91 -36.93
CA LEU A 105 1.08 23.51 -37.93
C LEU A 105 2.57 23.17 -37.76
N PHE A 106 2.95 22.34 -36.78
CA PHE A 106 4.32 21.83 -36.67
C PHE A 106 4.27 20.30 -36.60
N SER A 107 4.55 19.63 -37.72
CA SER A 107 4.75 18.18 -37.81
C SER A 107 6.08 17.72 -37.20
N GLU A 108 6.95 18.66 -36.83
CA GLU A 108 8.22 18.32 -36.21
C GLU A 108 8.05 18.10 -34.70
N THR A 109 8.42 16.90 -34.29
CA THR A 109 8.68 16.48 -32.92
C THR A 109 9.54 17.52 -32.22
N ARG A 110 8.90 18.47 -31.54
CA ARG A 110 9.59 19.27 -30.53
C ARG A 110 10.16 18.27 -29.53
N LYS A 111 11.49 18.14 -29.51
CA LYS A 111 12.21 17.64 -28.34
C LYS A 111 11.78 18.55 -27.19
N VAL A 112 10.79 18.11 -26.44
CA VAL A 112 10.46 18.72 -25.15
C VAL A 112 11.78 18.60 -24.38
N PRO A 113 12.41 19.71 -23.95
CA PRO A 113 13.51 19.58 -23.01
C PRO A 113 12.89 18.86 -21.83
N LYS A 114 13.35 17.64 -21.57
CA LYS A 114 12.94 16.90 -20.37
C LYS A 114 13.20 17.87 -19.23
N LYS A 115 12.14 18.39 -18.60
CA LYS A 115 12.30 18.94 -17.26
C LYS A 115 12.66 17.73 -16.42
N THR A 116 13.95 17.46 -16.31
CA THR A 116 14.49 16.63 -15.26
C THR A 116 14.15 17.38 -13.99
N SER A 117 13.07 16.97 -13.33
CA SER A 117 12.97 17.13 -11.89
C SER A 117 14.06 16.25 -11.30
N GLY A 118 15.31 16.71 -11.43
CA GLY A 118 16.41 16.17 -10.65
C GLY A 118 16.10 16.45 -9.18
N PRO A 119 16.67 15.65 -8.25
CA PRO A 119 16.60 15.95 -6.84
C PRO A 119 17.10 17.39 -6.58
N ASP A 120 16.53 17.99 -5.54
CA ASP A 120 16.82 19.34 -5.06
C ASP A 120 18.34 19.57 -4.96
N ALA A 121 18.82 20.78 -5.27
CA ALA A 121 20.26 21.08 -5.24
C ALA A 121 20.85 20.93 -3.82
N ASP A 122 20.00 21.03 -2.80
CA ASP A 122 20.35 20.83 -1.39
C ASP A 122 20.25 19.37 -0.95
N TYR A 123 19.72 18.48 -1.80
CA TYR A 123 19.77 17.03 -1.60
C TYR A 123 21.10 16.54 -2.17
N GLY A 124 22.16 16.69 -1.36
CA GLY A 124 23.56 16.47 -1.74
C GLY A 124 23.77 15.26 -2.66
N MET A 125 24.69 15.41 -3.63
CA MET A 125 25.07 14.45 -4.68
C MET A 125 24.78 13.00 -4.27
N ALA A 126 23.55 12.52 -4.56
CA ALA A 126 23.23 11.14 -4.32
C ALA A 126 24.15 10.32 -5.21
N ALA A 127 25.08 9.59 -4.61
CA ALA A 127 25.93 8.67 -5.34
C ALA A 127 25.03 7.84 -6.26
N PRO A 128 25.39 7.69 -7.55
CA PRO A 128 24.63 6.83 -8.46
C PRO A 128 24.39 5.50 -7.77
N LEU A 129 23.14 5.03 -7.75
CA LEU A 129 22.81 3.69 -7.23
C LEU A 129 23.77 2.72 -7.91
N LEU A 130 24.66 2.11 -7.11
CA LEU A 130 25.71 1.21 -7.57
C LEU A 130 25.12 0.19 -8.55
N GLU A 131 25.88 -0.04 -9.62
CA GLU A 131 25.58 -0.95 -10.72
C GLU A 131 24.93 -2.25 -10.22
N THR A 132 23.95 -2.71 -11.01
CA THR A 132 23.34 -4.03 -10.86
C THR A 132 24.44 -5.08 -10.64
N LEU A 133 24.54 -5.60 -9.41
CA LEU A 133 25.45 -6.69 -9.05
C LEU A 133 25.37 -7.78 -10.11
N SER A 134 26.53 -8.31 -10.54
CA SER A 134 26.51 -9.44 -11.48
C SER A 134 25.78 -10.63 -10.84
N PRO A 135 25.17 -11.52 -11.65
CA PRO A 135 24.50 -12.71 -11.11
C PRO A 135 25.40 -13.53 -10.18
N GLU A 136 26.69 -13.62 -10.50
CA GLU A 136 27.70 -14.32 -9.69
C GLU A 136 27.95 -13.64 -8.35
N GLN A 137 28.10 -12.31 -8.35
CA GLN A 137 28.27 -11.53 -7.12
C GLN A 137 27.04 -11.61 -6.20
N MET A 138 25.84 -11.71 -6.80
CA MET A 138 24.61 -11.90 -6.05
C MET A 138 24.57 -13.25 -5.33
N GLU A 139 25.00 -14.32 -6.02
CA GLU A 139 25.00 -15.66 -5.44
C GLU A 139 26.03 -15.79 -4.31
N ILE A 140 27.23 -15.20 -4.47
CA ILE A 140 28.24 -15.15 -3.40
C ILE A 140 27.68 -14.44 -2.16
N LYS A 141 27.11 -13.23 -2.33
CA LYS A 141 26.51 -12.48 -1.22
C LYS A 141 25.36 -13.21 -0.55
N LYS A 142 24.55 -13.96 -1.31
CA LYS A 142 23.48 -14.79 -0.77
C LYS A 142 24.05 -15.90 0.12
N ILE A 143 25.08 -16.61 -0.33
CA ILE A 143 25.73 -17.66 0.46
C ILE A 143 26.34 -17.09 1.73
N ASP A 144 27.08 -15.98 1.62
CA ASP A 144 27.69 -15.30 2.77
C ASP A 144 26.63 -14.85 3.80
N PHE A 145 25.50 -14.34 3.31
CA PHE A 145 24.39 -13.93 4.15
C PHE A 145 23.77 -15.12 4.89
N LEU A 146 23.49 -16.23 4.18
CA LEU A 146 22.96 -17.45 4.80
C LEU A 146 23.93 -18.02 5.85
N ALA A 147 25.23 -18.01 5.56
CA ALA A 147 26.27 -18.42 6.51
C ALA A 147 26.35 -17.47 7.72
N SER A 148 26.06 -16.18 7.57
CA SER A 148 26.01 -15.25 8.71
C SER A 148 24.81 -15.51 9.61
N LEU A 149 23.64 -15.84 9.04
CA LEU A 149 22.44 -16.18 9.80
C LEU A 149 22.57 -17.46 10.61
N GLN A 150 23.31 -18.45 10.09
CA GLN A 150 23.55 -19.74 10.74
C GLN A 150 24.60 -19.66 11.86
N ARG A 151 25.56 -18.74 11.75
CA ARG A 151 26.58 -18.50 12.79
C ARG A 151 26.07 -17.69 14.00
N ALA A 152 24.82 -17.22 13.95
CA ALA A 152 24.27 -16.41 15.03
C ALA A 152 23.98 -17.26 16.27
N TYR A 153 24.25 -16.71 17.46
CA TYR A 153 23.97 -17.36 18.74
C TYR A 153 22.46 -17.37 19.01
N VAL A 154 21.78 -18.46 18.61
CA VAL A 154 20.32 -18.63 18.70
C VAL A 154 19.79 -18.43 20.12
N GLU A 155 20.48 -18.98 21.12
CA GLU A 155 20.06 -18.91 22.52
C GLU A 155 20.12 -17.47 23.06
N GLN A 156 21.13 -16.70 22.67
CA GLN A 156 21.23 -15.30 23.04
C GLN A 156 20.16 -14.44 22.36
N ILE A 157 19.79 -14.78 21.11
CA ILE A 157 18.71 -14.10 20.40
C ILE A 157 17.38 -14.29 21.14
N GLU A 158 17.09 -15.49 21.64
CA GLU A 158 15.88 -15.73 22.44
C GLU A 158 15.86 -14.83 23.67
N ILE A 159 16.92 -14.87 24.48
CA ILE A 159 17.02 -14.13 25.74
C ILE A 159 16.88 -12.62 25.51
N ASP A 160 17.61 -12.08 24.53
CA ASP A 160 17.61 -10.64 24.25
C ASP A 160 16.31 -10.14 23.63
N THR A 161 15.45 -11.05 23.16
CA THR A 161 14.20 -10.71 22.48
C THR A 161 12.94 -11.16 23.21
N ARG A 162 13.06 -11.55 24.49
CA ARG A 162 11.94 -11.95 25.36
C ARG A 162 10.86 -10.89 25.52
N GLU A 163 11.24 -9.62 25.44
CA GLU A 163 10.30 -8.49 25.50
C GLU A 163 9.57 -8.24 24.16
N GLN A 164 9.83 -9.08 23.15
CA GLN A 164 9.14 -9.10 21.85
C GLN A 164 8.98 -7.71 21.21
N SER A 165 7.76 -7.17 21.20
CA SER A 165 7.44 -5.90 20.54
C SER A 165 8.03 -4.67 21.21
N GLU A 166 8.50 -4.78 22.45
CA GLU A 166 9.15 -3.67 23.14
C GLU A 166 10.67 -3.62 22.84
N CYS A 167 11.22 -4.66 22.20
CA CYS A 167 12.64 -4.76 21.89
C CYS A 167 12.92 -4.51 20.40
N ASP A 168 13.69 -3.46 20.10
CA ASP A 168 14.13 -3.15 18.73
C ASP A 168 14.92 -4.28 18.06
N LYS A 169 15.66 -5.06 18.87
CA LYS A 169 16.44 -6.20 18.37
C LYS A 169 15.53 -7.29 17.80
N TRP A 170 14.35 -7.50 18.41
CA TRP A 170 13.35 -8.43 17.90
C TRP A 170 12.87 -8.04 16.50
N PHE A 171 12.64 -6.74 16.24
CA PHE A 171 12.31 -6.27 14.89
C PHE A 171 13.44 -6.45 13.89
N LYS A 172 14.69 -6.20 14.28
CA LYS A 172 15.86 -6.40 13.41
C LYS A 172 16.01 -7.86 12.97
N GLU A 173 15.93 -8.79 13.91
CA GLU A 173 16.00 -10.23 13.62
C GLU A 173 14.84 -10.71 12.74
N ARG A 174 13.63 -10.18 12.95
CA ARG A 174 12.46 -10.53 12.11
C ARG A 174 12.51 -9.98 10.69
N ARG A 175 13.32 -8.94 10.42
CA ARG A 175 13.51 -8.42 9.05
C ARG A 175 14.43 -9.30 8.22
N ILE A 176 15.38 -9.97 8.86
CA ILE A 176 16.36 -10.84 8.19
C ILE A 176 15.93 -12.31 8.13
N ARG A 177 14.85 -12.70 8.84
CA ARG A 177 14.33 -14.08 8.92
C ARG A 177 12.86 -14.18 8.51
N LEU A 178 12.46 -15.37 8.04
CA LEU A 178 11.07 -15.71 7.74
C LEU A 178 10.36 -16.20 8.99
N THR A 179 9.34 -15.45 9.43
CA THR A 179 8.60 -15.72 10.66
C THR A 179 7.37 -16.59 10.43
N ALA A 180 7.05 -17.48 11.37
CA ALA A 180 5.89 -18.39 11.32
C ALA A 180 4.55 -17.71 10.92
N SER A 181 4.26 -16.53 11.46
CA SER A 181 3.01 -15.79 11.16
C SER A 181 2.86 -15.38 9.69
N ARG A 182 3.96 -15.30 8.93
CA ARG A 182 3.98 -14.98 7.50
C ARG A 182 4.27 -16.19 6.62
N PHE A 183 4.76 -17.28 7.21
CA PHE A 183 5.16 -18.48 6.47
C PHE A 183 3.99 -19.12 5.72
N GLY A 184 2.79 -19.16 6.32
CA GLY A 184 1.60 -19.68 5.66
C GLY A 184 1.20 -18.92 4.38
N HIS A 185 1.49 -17.62 4.30
CA HIS A 185 1.28 -16.85 3.08
C HIS A 185 2.29 -17.25 2.00
N ILE A 186 3.56 -17.42 2.37
CA ILE A 186 4.65 -17.83 1.48
C ILE A 186 4.36 -19.21 0.88
N CYS A 187 3.96 -20.19 1.70
CA CYS A 187 3.65 -21.54 1.23
C CYS A 187 2.47 -21.59 0.23
N LYS A 188 1.53 -20.64 0.32
CA LYS A 188 0.36 -20.56 -0.57
C LYS A 188 0.63 -19.79 -1.86
N MET A 189 1.81 -19.20 -2.03
CA MET A 189 2.15 -18.46 -3.24
C MET A 189 2.22 -19.38 -4.46
N ARG A 190 1.66 -18.92 -5.58
CA ARG A 190 1.82 -19.60 -6.87
C ARG A 190 3.20 -19.28 -7.45
N LYS A 191 3.78 -20.21 -8.21
CA LYS A 191 5.05 -20.01 -8.93
C LYS A 191 5.04 -18.79 -9.86
N THR A 192 3.86 -18.39 -10.35
CA THR A 192 3.66 -17.24 -11.23
C THR A 192 3.50 -15.92 -10.49
N THR A 193 3.27 -15.94 -9.17
CA THR A 193 3.12 -14.73 -8.36
C THR A 193 4.51 -14.16 -8.07
N SER A 194 4.73 -12.88 -8.39
CA SER A 194 6.00 -12.22 -8.09
C SER A 194 6.26 -12.17 -6.58
N CYS A 195 7.46 -12.56 -6.16
CA CYS A 195 7.95 -12.46 -4.79
C CYS A 195 8.29 -11.03 -4.35
N LYS A 196 8.28 -10.05 -5.27
CA LYS A 196 8.74 -8.69 -4.98
C LYS A 196 7.95 -8.03 -3.84
N ASN A 197 6.62 -8.10 -3.89
CA ASN A 197 5.77 -7.46 -2.88
C ASN A 197 5.85 -8.19 -1.54
N THR A 198 5.93 -9.53 -1.55
CA THR A 198 6.05 -10.29 -0.30
C THR A 198 7.38 -10.03 0.40
N VAL A 199 8.48 -9.96 -0.34
CA VAL A 199 9.78 -9.57 0.18
C VAL A 199 9.75 -8.15 0.74
N TYR A 200 9.10 -7.21 0.03
CA TYR A 200 8.97 -5.83 0.49
C TYR A 200 8.17 -5.72 1.80
N ASP A 201 7.04 -6.42 1.90
CA ASP A 201 6.18 -6.42 3.09
C ASP A 201 6.83 -7.18 4.27
N ILE A 202 7.62 -8.22 3.97
CA ILE A 202 8.30 -9.02 4.97
C ILE A 202 9.49 -8.24 5.57
N ILE A 203 10.35 -7.71 4.71
CA ILE A 203 11.70 -7.25 5.06
C ILE A 203 11.76 -5.73 5.30
N LEU A 204 11.05 -4.94 4.49
CA LEU A 204 11.29 -3.48 4.42
C LEU A 204 10.22 -2.65 5.14
N TYR A 205 8.94 -3.03 5.03
CA TYR A 205 7.83 -2.23 5.56
C TYR A 205 6.79 -3.10 6.26
N GLY A 206 7.18 -3.71 7.39
CA GLY A 206 6.20 -4.18 8.35
C GLY A 206 5.35 -3.00 8.79
N SER A 207 4.14 -2.88 8.25
CA SER A 207 3.25 -1.77 8.56
C SER A 207 2.83 -1.86 10.02
N ASP A 208 2.94 -0.74 10.73
CA ASP A 208 2.35 -0.55 12.05
C ASP A 208 0.83 -0.49 11.90
N ILE A 209 0.21 -1.67 11.79
CA ILE A 209 -1.24 -1.79 11.67
C ILE A 209 -1.83 -1.60 13.07
N HIS A 210 -2.21 -0.37 13.37
CA HIS A 210 -2.95 -0.05 14.59
C HIS A 210 -4.44 -0.27 14.34
N SER A 211 -5.00 -1.32 14.95
CA SER A 211 -6.45 -1.55 14.99
C SER A 211 -6.91 -1.82 16.41
N LYS A 212 -8.17 -1.44 16.72
CA LYS A 212 -8.79 -1.73 18.03
C LYS A 212 -8.77 -3.21 18.36
N ALA A 213 -8.92 -4.08 17.36
CA ALA A 213 -8.87 -5.52 17.53
C ALA A 213 -7.47 -6.03 17.89
N ILE A 214 -6.41 -5.48 17.28
CA ILE A 214 -5.02 -5.82 17.60
C ILE A 214 -4.67 -5.33 19.01
N GLN A 215 -5.05 -4.09 19.36
CA GLN A 215 -4.80 -3.55 20.70
C GLN A 215 -5.50 -4.40 21.76
N TYR A 216 -6.78 -4.73 21.56
CA TYR A 216 -7.51 -5.64 22.44
C TYR A 216 -6.81 -7.00 22.58
N GLY A 217 -6.28 -7.54 21.48
CA GLY A 217 -5.50 -8.77 21.50
C GLY A 217 -4.31 -8.66 22.45
N LYS A 218 -3.49 -7.62 22.30
CA LYS A 218 -2.31 -7.36 23.15
C LYS A 218 -2.68 -7.20 24.62
N ASP A 219 -3.69 -6.38 24.92
CA ASP A 219 -4.10 -6.09 26.29
C ASP A 219 -4.64 -7.33 27.00
N MET A 220 -5.39 -8.18 26.28
CA MET A 220 -6.02 -9.37 26.82
C MET A 220 -5.12 -10.60 26.86
N GLU A 221 -4.03 -10.62 26.10
CA GLU A 221 -3.08 -11.74 26.04
C GLU A 221 -2.53 -12.08 27.43
N VAL A 222 -2.13 -11.07 28.21
CA VAL A 222 -1.60 -11.25 29.57
C VAL A 222 -2.66 -11.86 30.50
N VAL A 223 -3.92 -11.43 30.36
CA VAL A 223 -5.05 -11.95 31.15
C VAL A 223 -5.37 -13.38 30.75
N ALA A 224 -5.35 -13.68 29.45
CA ALA A 224 -5.60 -15.00 28.90
C ALA A 224 -4.50 -15.99 29.31
N ARG A 225 -3.23 -15.57 29.29
CA ARG A 225 -2.09 -16.37 29.77
C ARG A 225 -2.28 -16.76 31.23
N LYS A 226 -2.56 -15.81 32.12
CA LYS A 226 -2.82 -16.09 33.55
C LYS A 226 -4.01 -17.03 33.79
N LYS A 227 -5.06 -16.93 32.97
CA LYS A 227 -6.20 -17.86 33.04
C LYS A 227 -5.81 -19.25 32.56
N ALA A 228 -5.04 -19.36 31.48
CA ALA A 228 -4.54 -20.62 30.95
C ALA A 228 -3.61 -21.32 31.98
N GLU A 229 -2.74 -20.58 32.64
CA GLU A 229 -1.88 -21.11 33.72
C GLU A 229 -2.69 -21.75 34.86
N ARG A 230 -3.75 -21.05 35.32
CA ARG A 230 -4.63 -21.57 36.38
C ARG A 230 -5.42 -22.78 35.92
N PHE A 231 -5.91 -22.77 34.68
CA PHE A 231 -6.70 -23.88 34.14
C PHE A 231 -5.86 -25.14 33.92
N LEU A 232 -4.65 -24.98 33.39
CA LEU A 232 -3.72 -26.08 33.14
C LEU A 232 -2.95 -26.49 34.39
N SER A 233 -2.99 -25.69 35.46
CA SER A 233 -2.15 -25.83 36.67
C SER A 233 -0.65 -25.94 36.34
N LYS A 234 -0.22 -25.25 35.28
CA LYS A 234 1.16 -25.23 34.78
C LYS A 234 1.61 -23.79 34.56
N THR A 235 2.88 -23.53 34.77
CA THR A 235 3.49 -22.21 34.52
C THR A 235 3.75 -22.00 33.03
N ILE A 236 3.34 -20.86 32.49
CA ILE A 236 3.58 -20.48 31.09
C ILE A 236 4.64 -19.37 31.07
N TYR A 237 5.82 -19.70 30.56
CA TYR A 237 6.92 -18.76 30.44
C TYR A 237 6.77 -17.90 29.18
N ALA A 238 7.08 -16.60 29.32
CA ALA A 238 7.22 -15.71 28.19
C ALA A 238 8.44 -16.12 27.35
N CYS A 239 8.33 -15.99 26.04
CA CYS A 239 9.32 -16.45 25.08
C CYS A 239 9.74 -15.33 24.15
N GLY A 240 11.02 -15.31 23.78
CA GLY A 240 11.52 -14.46 22.70
C GLY A 240 11.34 -15.08 21.31
N LEU A 241 12.22 -14.67 20.40
CA LEU A 241 12.31 -15.22 19.05
C LEU A 241 13.18 -16.48 19.05
N PHE A 242 12.59 -17.63 18.75
CA PHE A 242 13.31 -18.87 18.47
C PHE A 242 13.71 -18.92 17.00
N VAL A 243 14.96 -19.30 16.75
CA VAL A 243 15.52 -19.52 15.42
C VAL A 243 15.84 -21.00 15.27
N ASP A 244 15.61 -21.55 14.09
CA ASP A 244 15.95 -22.94 13.80
C ASP A 244 17.49 -23.13 13.71
N LYS A 245 18.01 -24.17 14.38
CA LYS A 245 19.46 -24.44 14.45
C LYS A 245 20.02 -24.95 13.12
N GLU A 246 19.22 -25.65 12.33
CA GLU A 246 19.62 -26.17 11.02
C GLU A 246 19.36 -25.14 9.92
N ILE A 247 18.23 -24.43 10.01
CA ILE A 247 17.73 -23.50 9.00
C ILE A 247 17.66 -22.08 9.59
N GLY A 248 18.81 -21.41 9.66
CA GLY A 248 18.92 -20.10 10.32
C GLY A 248 17.98 -19.01 9.77
N TYR A 249 17.47 -19.09 8.55
CA TYR A 249 16.50 -18.10 8.05
C TYR A 249 15.07 -18.31 8.55
N LEU A 250 14.76 -19.39 9.26
CA LEU A 250 13.44 -19.64 9.85
C LEU A 250 13.40 -19.22 11.32
N ALA A 251 12.33 -18.53 11.71
CA ALA A 251 12.12 -18.12 13.09
C ALA A 251 10.64 -18.15 13.52
N ALA A 252 10.40 -18.31 14.81
CA ALA A 252 9.08 -18.27 15.42
C ALA A 252 9.13 -17.61 16.80
N SER A 253 8.05 -16.95 17.20
CA SER A 253 7.93 -16.32 18.52
C SER A 253 6.58 -16.80 19.08
N PRO A 254 6.57 -17.88 19.87
CA PRO A 254 5.34 -18.39 20.47
C PRO A 254 4.84 -17.44 21.57
N ASP A 255 3.54 -17.47 21.85
CA ASP A 255 2.93 -16.61 22.88
C ASP A 255 3.28 -17.08 24.31
N GLY A 256 3.73 -18.34 24.45
CA GLY A 256 4.33 -18.87 25.66
C GLY A 256 4.79 -20.32 25.53
N MET A 257 5.55 -20.79 26.52
CA MET A 257 6.05 -22.16 26.59
C MET A 257 5.77 -22.77 27.96
N ILE A 258 5.41 -24.04 27.98
CA ILE A 258 5.12 -24.82 29.18
C ILE A 258 6.24 -25.85 29.35
N GLU A 259 7.03 -25.69 30.42
CA GLU A 259 8.00 -26.70 30.89
C GLU A 259 8.84 -27.34 29.76
N ASP A 260 9.25 -26.55 28.76
CA ASP A 260 10.00 -26.99 27.57
C ASP A 260 9.38 -28.14 26.73
N THR A 261 8.12 -28.50 27.00
CA THR A 261 7.43 -29.65 26.38
C THR A 261 6.32 -29.24 25.42
N ALA A 262 5.72 -28.06 25.64
CA ALA A 262 4.62 -27.57 24.83
C ALA A 262 4.69 -26.06 24.60
N ILE A 263 4.17 -25.63 23.45
CA ILE A 263 3.99 -24.22 23.10
C ILE A 263 2.53 -23.83 23.27
N VAL A 264 2.30 -22.56 23.57
CA VAL A 264 0.97 -21.98 23.72
C VAL A 264 0.80 -20.87 22.69
N GLU A 265 -0.30 -20.94 21.94
CA GLU A 265 -0.77 -19.89 21.04
C GLU A 265 -2.09 -19.34 21.60
N ILE A 266 -2.13 -18.05 21.90
CA ILE A 266 -3.25 -17.37 22.52
C ILE A 266 -3.95 -16.52 21.46
N LYS A 267 -5.28 -16.65 21.36
CA LYS A 267 -6.10 -15.82 20.48
C LYS A 267 -7.23 -15.17 21.26
N CYS A 268 -7.27 -13.83 21.19
CA CYS A 268 -8.32 -13.02 21.81
C CYS A 268 -9.14 -12.28 20.72
N PRO A 269 -10.15 -12.93 20.11
CA PRO A 269 -10.93 -12.32 19.03
C PRO A 269 -11.82 -11.19 19.54
N PHE A 270 -11.59 -9.97 19.03
CA PHE A 270 -12.35 -8.77 19.42
C PHE A 270 -13.87 -8.88 19.14
N VAL A 271 -14.26 -9.66 18.13
CA VAL A 271 -15.66 -9.84 17.72
C VAL A 271 -16.44 -10.69 18.75
N ALA A 272 -15.77 -11.58 19.47
CA ALA A 272 -16.38 -12.46 20.47
C ALA A 272 -16.21 -11.96 21.91
N ARG A 273 -15.75 -10.73 22.11
CA ARG A 273 -15.48 -10.17 23.46
C ARG A 273 -16.70 -10.17 24.39
N ASP A 274 -17.89 -10.05 23.82
CA ASP A 274 -19.17 -9.96 24.55
C ASP A 274 -19.87 -11.33 24.66
N THR A 275 -19.23 -12.42 24.18
CA THR A 275 -19.78 -13.77 24.29
C THR A 275 -19.36 -14.44 25.59
N ILE A 276 -20.25 -15.27 26.15
CA ILE A 276 -20.02 -15.92 27.44
C ILE A 276 -19.14 -17.16 27.25
N SER A 277 -19.20 -17.80 26.07
CA SER A 277 -18.41 -18.99 25.75
C SER A 277 -17.96 -19.03 24.29
N VAL A 278 -16.88 -19.78 24.04
CA VAL A 278 -16.38 -20.04 22.67
C VAL A 278 -17.42 -20.79 21.83
N VAL A 279 -18.19 -21.70 22.44
CA VAL A 279 -19.25 -22.46 21.76
C VAL A 279 -20.34 -21.52 21.23
N GLU A 280 -20.74 -20.54 22.03
CA GLU A 280 -21.69 -19.51 21.62
C GLU A 280 -21.15 -18.66 20.46
N ALA A 281 -19.86 -18.28 20.52
CA ALA A 281 -19.20 -17.52 19.47
C ALA A 281 -19.13 -18.30 18.13
N LEU A 282 -18.92 -19.61 18.19
CA LEU A 282 -18.93 -20.50 17.02
C LEU A 282 -20.34 -20.63 16.44
N HIS A 283 -21.36 -20.86 17.28
CA HIS A 283 -22.76 -20.94 16.84
C HIS A 283 -23.24 -19.64 16.18
N LYS A 284 -22.78 -18.49 16.67
CA LYS A 284 -23.07 -17.18 16.09
C LYS A 284 -22.19 -16.84 14.87
N ASN A 285 -21.34 -17.76 14.41
CA ASN A 285 -20.37 -17.56 13.31
C ASN A 285 -19.44 -16.35 13.51
N LEU A 286 -19.16 -15.97 14.76
CA LEU A 286 -18.30 -14.82 15.09
C LEU A 286 -16.80 -15.17 15.01
N VAL A 287 -16.47 -16.46 15.16
CA VAL A 287 -15.10 -16.99 15.09
C VAL A 287 -15.11 -18.20 14.14
N ARG A 288 -14.06 -18.34 13.34
CA ARG A 288 -13.79 -19.55 12.54
C ARG A 288 -12.47 -20.11 13.04
N ILE A 289 -12.48 -21.38 13.45
CA ILE A 289 -11.29 -22.12 13.89
C ILE A 289 -10.79 -22.95 12.70
#